data_AF-A0A1C5RFT7-F1
#
_entry.id   AF-A0A1C5RFT7-F1
#
_cell.length_a   1.000
_cell.length_b   1.000
_cell.length_c   1.000
_cell.angle_alpha   90.00
_cell.angle_beta   90.00
_cell.angle_gamma   90.00
#
_symmetry.space_group_name_H-M   'P 1'
#
loop_
_entity.id
_entity.type
_entity.pdbx_description
1 polymer ?
#
loop_
_entity_poly.entity_id
_entity_poly.type
_entity_poly.pdbx_seq_one_letter_code
_entity_poly.pdbx_strand_id
1 'polypeptide(L)'
;MKIDFFNTCNGMDPRAINHGVYMIELLEKKESVCLYIGESVWIASRCGVHLYSLYENPNYFGLTKEDIDNDEFTLKFSVIDSLNEKKSVLGVGQYKNLELDAIRRNKPLTQLETSDRQIRDVQEKIKRVQDELLKKGFK
;
A
#
# COMPACT_ATOMS: atom_id res chain seq x y z
N MET A 1 -11.97 6.65 9.49
CA MET A 1 -10.63 6.04 9.26
C MET A 1 -9.52 7.05 9.45
N LYS A 2 -8.45 6.64 10.15
CA LYS A 2 -7.24 7.44 10.38
C LYS A 2 -6.20 7.19 9.29
N ILE A 3 -5.33 8.17 9.03
CA ILE A 3 -4.21 8.04 8.09
C ILE A 3 -2.89 8.11 8.85
N ASP A 4 -2.09 7.05 8.78
CA ASP A 4 -0.69 7.03 9.20
C ASP A 4 0.19 7.19 7.96
N PHE A 5 0.62 8.42 7.70
CA PHE A 5 1.40 8.77 6.52
C PHE A 5 2.90 8.82 6.85
N PHE A 6 3.54 7.65 6.85
CA PHE A 6 4.97 7.49 7.18
C PHE A 6 5.33 8.02 8.56
N ASN A 7 4.44 7.88 9.56
CA ASN A 7 4.67 8.47 10.86
C ASN A 7 5.68 7.66 11.68
N THR A 8 6.55 8.36 12.39
CA THR A 8 7.53 7.82 13.33
C THR A 8 7.53 8.64 14.61
N CYS A 9 8.24 8.20 15.65
CA CYS A 9 8.39 9.00 16.87
C CYS A 9 9.10 10.36 16.64
N ASN A 10 9.81 10.52 15.53
CA ASN A 10 10.57 11.72 15.18
C ASN A 10 9.90 12.53 14.04
N GLY A 11 8.62 12.28 13.77
CA GLY A 11 7.91 12.86 12.63
C GLY A 11 7.91 11.94 11.41
N MET A 12 7.96 12.50 10.21
CA MET A 12 7.87 11.71 8.97
C MET A 12 9.15 10.87 8.74
N ASP A 13 9.00 9.62 8.31
CA ASP A 13 10.12 8.76 7.93
C ASP A 13 10.96 9.41 6.82
N PRO A 14 12.24 9.74 7.05
CA PRO A 14 13.09 10.40 6.06
C PRO A 14 13.37 9.53 4.83
N ARG A 15 13.07 8.23 4.86
CA ARG A 15 13.15 7.37 3.67
C ARG A 15 12.02 7.67 2.69
N ALA A 16 10.89 8.21 3.15
CA ALA A 16 9.72 8.48 2.31
C ALA A 16 9.92 9.66 1.34
N ILE A 17 10.89 10.54 1.59
CA ILE A 17 11.28 11.60 0.64
C ILE A 17 12.25 11.10 -0.45
N ASN A 18 12.71 9.86 -0.32
CA ASN A 18 13.65 9.23 -1.25
C ASN A 18 12.93 8.20 -2.14
N HIS A 19 13.74 7.43 -2.86
CA HIS A 19 13.33 6.38 -3.75
C HIS A 19 13.37 5.01 -3.05
N GLY A 20 12.51 4.10 -3.47
CA GLY A 20 12.43 2.76 -2.87
C GLY A 20 11.05 2.13 -3.04
N VAL A 21 10.78 1.13 -2.21
CA VAL A 21 9.53 0.36 -2.19
C VAL A 21 8.73 0.73 -0.95
N TYR A 22 7.45 1.03 -1.16
CA TYR A 22 6.50 1.34 -0.11
C TYR A 22 5.37 0.31 -0.06
N MET A 23 4.74 0.25 1.10
CA MET A 23 3.61 -0.62 1.39
C MET A 23 2.47 0.20 1.97
N ILE A 24 1.25 -0.14 1.55
CA ILE A 24 0.01 0.43 2.03
C ILE A 24 -0.77 -0.68 2.71
N GLU A 25 -1.10 -0.50 3.98
CA GLU A 25 -1.79 -1.47 4.81
C GLU A 25 -3.02 -0.87 5.46
N LEU A 26 -4.03 -1.71 5.70
CA LEU A 26 -5.12 -1.38 6.61
C LEU A 26 -4.86 -2.07 7.95
N LEU A 27 -4.89 -1.29 9.02
CA LEU A 27 -4.67 -1.76 10.38
C LEU A 27 -5.97 -1.68 11.18
N GLU A 28 -6.25 -2.73 11.95
CA GLU A 28 -7.20 -2.70 13.05
C GLU A 28 -6.54 -3.35 14.28
N LYS A 29 -6.53 -2.65 15.40
CA LYS A 29 -5.90 -3.10 16.66
C LYS A 29 -4.41 -3.47 16.46
N LYS A 30 -4.08 -4.77 16.43
CA LYS A 30 -2.71 -5.32 16.30
C LYS A 30 -2.50 -6.09 15.00
N GLU A 31 -3.52 -6.20 14.16
CA GLU A 31 -3.47 -6.93 12.91
C GLU A 31 -3.39 -5.95 11.74
N SER A 32 -2.76 -6.38 10.65
CA SER A 32 -2.75 -5.64 9.39
C SER A 32 -3.14 -6.55 8.22
N VAL A 33 -3.63 -5.90 7.16
CA VAL A 33 -3.73 -6.48 5.82
C VAL A 33 -2.95 -5.63 4.84
N CYS A 34 -2.10 -6.26 4.04
CA CYS A 34 -1.37 -5.60 2.97
C CYS A 34 -2.32 -5.36 1.79
N LEU A 35 -2.59 -4.09 1.48
CA LEU A 35 -3.47 -3.73 0.38
C LEU A 35 -2.67 -3.59 -0.92
N TYR A 36 -1.53 -2.90 -0.87
CA TYR A 36 -0.78 -2.52 -2.06
C TYR A 36 0.71 -2.34 -1.76
N ILE A 37 1.55 -2.70 -2.73
CA ILE A 37 2.98 -2.45 -2.75
C ILE A 37 3.32 -1.74 -4.05
N GLY A 38 4.18 -0.72 -3.95
CA GLY A 38 4.69 -0.04 -5.12
C GLY A 38 6.11 0.44 -4.96
N GLU A 39 6.79 0.69 -6.07
CA GLU A 39 8.04 1.43 -6.10
C GLU A 39 7.83 2.87 -6.58
N SER A 40 8.72 3.78 -6.15
CA SER A 40 8.76 5.14 -6.66
C SER A 40 10.13 5.76 -6.47
N VAL A 41 10.47 6.72 -7.34
CA VAL A 41 11.59 7.65 -7.13
C VAL A 41 11.24 8.72 -6.07
N TRP A 42 9.94 8.99 -5.91
CA TRP A 42 9.37 9.95 -4.97
C TRP A 42 8.24 9.28 -4.21
N ILE A 43 8.57 8.56 -3.12
CA ILE A 43 7.60 7.72 -2.41
C ILE A 43 6.44 8.55 -1.86
N ALA A 44 6.72 9.59 -1.08
CA ALA A 44 5.69 10.43 -0.46
C ALA A 44 4.73 11.04 -1.49
N SER A 45 5.25 11.58 -2.60
CA SER A 45 4.42 12.14 -3.66
C SER A 45 3.50 11.09 -4.30
N ARG A 46 4.03 9.90 -4.59
CA ARG A 46 3.26 8.79 -5.17
C ARG A 46 2.17 8.30 -4.21
N CYS A 47 2.47 8.20 -2.91
CA CYS A 47 1.50 7.82 -1.90
C CYS A 47 0.41 8.88 -1.68
N GLY A 48 0.71 10.16 -1.88
CA GLY A 48 -0.32 11.21 -1.91
C GLY A 48 -1.34 11.01 -3.03
N VAL A 49 -0.90 10.57 -4.22
CA VAL A 49 -1.81 10.25 -5.35
C VAL A 49 -2.69 9.04 -5.03
N HIS A 50 -2.14 8.03 -4.36
CA HIS A 50 -2.90 6.88 -3.88
C HIS A 50 -3.97 7.28 -2.87
N LEU A 51 -3.61 8.16 -1.92
CA LEU A 51 -4.54 8.68 -0.92
C LEU A 51 -5.69 9.46 -1.58
N TYR A 52 -5.38 10.33 -2.56
CA TYR A 52 -6.40 11.02 -3.35
C TYR A 52 -7.33 10.03 -4.07
N SER A 53 -6.76 9.03 -4.74
CA SER A 53 -7.52 8.02 -5.50
C SER A 53 -8.46 7.20 -4.60
N LEU A 54 -8.04 6.93 -3.36
CA LEU A 54 -8.89 6.26 -2.36
C LEU A 54 -10.09 7.10 -1.95
N TYR A 55 -9.90 8.40 -1.69
CA TYR A 55 -11.00 9.28 -1.30
C TYR A 55 -11.98 9.56 -2.44
N GLU A 56 -11.51 9.59 -3.68
CA GLU A 56 -12.37 9.64 -4.87
C GLU A 56 -13.19 8.35 -5.04
N ASN A 57 -12.57 7.19 -4.82
CA ASN A 57 -13.23 5.90 -4.93
C ASN A 57 -12.58 4.86 -4.02
N PRO A 58 -13.22 4.49 -2.88
CA PRO A 58 -12.68 3.52 -1.93
C PRO A 58 -12.35 2.15 -2.55
N ASN A 59 -13.08 1.78 -3.61
CA ASN A 59 -12.86 0.55 -4.36
C ASN A 59 -11.48 0.52 -5.04
N TYR A 60 -10.77 1.65 -5.11
CA TYR A 60 -9.36 1.71 -5.53
C TYR A 60 -8.51 0.69 -4.77
N PHE A 61 -8.74 0.55 -3.46
CA PHE A 61 -8.11 -0.48 -2.62
C PHE A 61 -9.05 -1.61 -2.20
N GLY A 62 -10.17 -1.81 -2.90
CA GLY A 62 -11.18 -2.83 -2.53
C GLY A 62 -11.93 -2.54 -1.22
N LEU A 63 -11.83 -1.31 -0.71
CA LEU A 63 -12.54 -0.85 0.47
C LEU A 63 -13.92 -0.32 0.09
N THR A 64 -14.86 -0.35 1.04
CA THR A 64 -16.19 0.25 0.91
C THR A 64 -16.25 1.62 1.58
N LYS A 65 -17.36 2.34 1.40
CA LYS A 65 -17.59 3.60 2.10
C LYS A 65 -17.63 3.42 3.63
N GLU A 66 -18.20 2.31 4.09
CA GLU A 66 -18.24 1.95 5.52
C GLU A 66 -16.83 1.78 6.10
N ASP A 67 -15.89 1.22 5.33
CA ASP A 67 -14.49 1.08 5.76
C ASP A 67 -13.82 2.45 5.98
N ILE A 68 -14.09 3.41 5.08
CA ILE A 68 -13.56 4.78 5.19
C ILE A 68 -14.13 5.48 6.42
N ASP A 69 -15.39 5.24 6.72
CA ASP A 69 -16.10 5.90 7.83
C ASP A 69 -15.83 5.20 9.18
N ASN A 70 -15.11 4.07 9.20
CA ASN A 70 -14.70 3.38 10.42
C ASN A 70 -13.45 4.01 11.06
N ASP A 71 -13.57 4.58 12.25
CA ASP A 71 -12.47 5.26 12.96
C ASP A 71 -11.51 4.34 13.72
N GLU A 72 -11.83 3.05 13.82
CA GLU A 72 -10.91 2.03 14.32
C GLU A 72 -9.86 1.65 13.27
N PHE A 73 -10.18 1.83 11.99
CA PHE A 73 -9.23 1.57 10.92
C PHE A 73 -8.20 2.68 10.79
N THR A 74 -6.96 2.25 10.54
CA THR A 74 -5.85 3.12 10.16
C THR A 74 -5.28 2.65 8.83
N LEU A 75 -5.28 3.53 7.83
CA LEU A 75 -4.55 3.30 6.59
C LEU A 75 -3.11 3.76 6.77
N LYS A 76 -2.17 2.82 6.73
CA LYS A 76 -0.76 3.07 7.01
C LYS A 76 0.07 3.00 5.73
N PHE A 77 0.93 3.99 5.56
CA PHE A 77 1.94 4.07 4.51
C PHE A 77 3.33 3.89 5.15
N SER A 78 4.08 2.89 4.69
CA SER A 78 5.41 2.57 5.22
C SER A 78 6.42 2.41 4.09
N VAL A 79 7.68 2.81 4.33
CA VAL A 79 8.81 2.42 3.47
C VAL A 79 9.33 1.07 3.95
N ILE A 80 9.35 0.07 3.06
CA ILE A 80 9.77 -1.30 3.40
C ILE A 80 11.17 -1.62 2.91
N ASP A 81 11.58 -1.08 1.75
CA ASP A 81 12.92 -1.25 1.21
C ASP A 81 13.41 0.10 0.66
N SER A 82 14.53 0.58 1.18
CA SER A 82 15.20 1.80 0.69
C SER A 82 16.39 1.42 -0.17
N LEU A 83 16.55 2.11 -1.29
CA LEU A 83 17.71 1.97 -2.15
C LEU A 83 18.63 3.17 -1.92
N ASN A 84 19.94 2.91 -1.86
CA ASN A 84 20.95 3.96 -1.69
C ASN A 84 21.45 4.48 -3.05
N GLU A 85 21.32 3.68 -4.10
CA GLU A 85 21.76 4.02 -5.45
C GLU A 85 20.65 4.73 -6.22
N LYS A 86 20.88 6.01 -6.56
CA LYS A 86 19.96 6.79 -7.41
C LYS A 86 19.58 5.98 -8.64
N LYS A 87 18.28 5.77 -8.83
CA LYS A 87 17.72 5.19 -10.06
C LYS A 87 18.34 5.91 -11.26
N SER A 88 19.23 5.25 -11.98
CA SER A 88 19.62 5.75 -13.29
C SER A 88 18.37 5.65 -14.19
N VAL A 89 18.20 6.58 -15.12
CA VAL A 89 17.03 6.60 -16.03
C VAL A 89 16.87 5.27 -16.81
N LEU A 90 17.92 4.45 -16.87
CA LEU A 90 17.99 3.13 -17.51
C LEU A 90 17.90 1.93 -16.53
N GLY A 91 17.94 2.18 -15.22
CA GLY A 91 18.03 1.19 -14.14
C GLY A 91 16.68 0.59 -13.74
N VAL A 92 16.00 -0.05 -14.68
CA VAL A 92 14.69 -0.70 -14.49
C VAL A 92 14.79 -1.98 -13.63
N GLY A 93 15.99 -2.58 -13.52
CA GLY A 93 16.17 -3.94 -12.99
C GLY A 93 16.02 -4.08 -11.47
N GLN A 94 16.73 -3.27 -10.66
CA GLN A 94 16.78 -3.49 -9.21
C GLN A 94 15.46 -3.13 -8.51
N TYR A 95 14.85 -2.01 -8.89
CA TYR A 95 13.58 -1.53 -8.31
C TYR A 95 12.45 -2.50 -8.55
N LYS A 96 12.32 -2.99 -9.79
CA LYS A 96 11.26 -3.92 -10.17
C LYS A 96 11.43 -5.28 -9.50
N ASN A 97 12.67 -5.77 -9.36
CA ASN A 97 12.91 -7.03 -8.66
C ASN A 97 12.57 -6.92 -7.17
N LEU A 98 12.96 -5.82 -6.52
CA LEU A 98 12.63 -5.57 -5.12
C LEU A 98 11.13 -5.43 -4.88
N GLU A 99 10.43 -4.73 -5.77
CA GLU A 99 8.97 -4.62 -5.73
C GLU A 99 8.30 -5.99 -5.90
N LEU A 100 8.72 -6.79 -6.90
CA LEU A 100 8.17 -8.13 -7.11
C LEU A 100 8.46 -9.08 -5.94
N ASP A 101 9.65 -8.99 -5.34
CA ASP A 101 9.98 -9.77 -4.15
C ASP A 101 9.16 -9.30 -2.93
N ALA A 102 8.91 -8.00 -2.79
CA ALA A 102 8.01 -7.48 -1.76
C ALA A 102 6.56 -7.92 -1.98
N ILE A 103 6.06 -7.95 -3.22
CA ILE A 103 4.73 -8.47 -3.57
C ILE A 103 4.63 -9.96 -3.20
N ARG A 104 5.62 -10.78 -3.55
CA ARG A 104 5.64 -12.21 -3.22
C ARG A 104 5.65 -12.47 -1.71
N ARG A 105 6.43 -11.68 -0.95
CA ARG A 105 6.55 -11.81 0.51
C ARG A 105 5.27 -11.40 1.23
N ASN A 106 4.68 -10.26 0.86
CA ASN A 106 3.60 -9.64 1.63
C ASN A 106 2.20 -9.91 1.05
N LYS A 107 2.10 -10.43 -0.18
CA LYS A 107 0.86 -10.84 -0.86
C LYS A 107 -0.23 -9.76 -0.81
N PRO A 108 0.00 -8.57 -1.39
CA PRO A 108 -0.98 -7.48 -1.38
C PRO A 108 -2.30 -7.91 -2.03
N LEU A 109 -3.42 -7.62 -1.36
CA LEU A 109 -4.74 -8.12 -1.75
C LEU A 109 -5.25 -7.53 -3.07
N THR A 110 -4.77 -6.35 -3.45
CA THR A 110 -5.28 -5.60 -4.60
C THR A 110 -4.45 -5.78 -5.88
N GLN A 111 -3.36 -6.54 -5.81
CA GLN A 111 -2.44 -6.79 -6.93
C GLN A 111 -2.40 -8.26 -7.34
N LEU A 112 -1.87 -8.49 -8.54
CA LEU A 112 -1.54 -9.84 -9.01
C LEU A 112 -0.29 -10.34 -8.28
N GLU A 113 -0.23 -11.62 -7.94
CA GLU A 113 0.93 -12.19 -7.23
C GLU A 113 2.24 -12.14 -8.04
N THR A 114 2.11 -12.07 -9.37
CA THR A 114 3.23 -12.13 -10.32
C THR A 114 3.57 -10.77 -10.93
N SER A 115 2.85 -9.70 -10.58
CA SER A 115 3.04 -8.36 -11.16
C SER A 115 2.57 -7.26 -10.22
N ASP A 116 3.23 -6.11 -10.32
CA ASP A 116 2.84 -4.80 -9.79
C ASP A 116 1.44 -4.31 -10.20
N ARG A 117 0.80 -4.95 -11.18
CA ARG A 117 -0.53 -4.57 -11.67
C ARG A 117 -1.60 -4.86 -10.63
N GLN A 118 -2.47 -3.88 -10.41
CA GLN A 118 -3.72 -4.09 -9.67
C GLN A 118 -4.68 -4.99 -10.45
N ILE A 119 -5.51 -5.70 -9.70
CA ILE A 119 -6.65 -6.47 -10.21
C ILE A 119 -7.60 -5.51 -10.93
N ARG A 120 -7.89 -5.80 -12.20
CA ARG A 120 -8.74 -4.95 -13.05
C ARG A 120 -10.23 -5.09 -12.72
N ASP A 121 -10.66 -6.29 -12.36
CA ASP A 121 -12.02 -6.52 -11.91
C ASP A 121 -12.20 -5.91 -10.51
N VAL A 122 -13.00 -4.84 -10.46
CA VAL A 122 -13.28 -4.11 -9.23
C VAL A 122 -14.04 -4.98 -8.23
N GLN A 123 -14.97 -5.82 -8.69
CA GLN A 123 -15.75 -6.69 -7.81
C GLN A 123 -14.89 -7.80 -7.23
N GLU A 124 -13.98 -8.38 -8.02
CA GLU A 124 -13.00 -9.34 -7.52
C GLU A 124 -12.10 -8.71 -6.44
N LYS A 125 -11.60 -7.50 -6.71
CA LYS A 125 -10.74 -6.76 -5.77
C LYS A 125 -11.46 -6.45 -4.46
N ILE A 126 -12.70 -5.94 -4.53
CA ILE A 126 -13.52 -5.68 -3.34
C ILE A 126 -13.72 -6.99 -2.57
N LYS A 127 -14.17 -8.05 -3.26
CA LYS A 127 -14.43 -9.33 -2.62
C LYS A 127 -13.20 -9.86 -1.88
N ARG A 128 -12.02 -9.89 -2.52
CA ARG A 128 -10.76 -10.33 -1.88
C ARG A 128 -10.47 -9.59 -0.59
N VAL A 129 -10.64 -8.26 -0.61
CA VAL A 129 -10.35 -7.43 0.56
C VAL A 129 -11.38 -7.69 1.65
N GLN A 130 -12.67 -7.65 1.34
CA GLN A 130 -13.73 -7.87 2.33
C GLN A 130 -13.68 -9.28 2.95
N ASP A 131 -13.39 -10.32 2.15
CA ASP A 131 -13.22 -11.69 2.65
C ASP A 131 -12.03 -11.79 3.64
N GLU A 132 -10.90 -11.13 3.35
CA GLU A 132 -9.75 -11.14 4.26
C GLU A 132 -10.00 -10.31 5.53
N LEU A 133 -10.74 -9.20 5.44
CA LEU A 133 -11.15 -8.41 6.61
C LEU A 133 -12.04 -9.23 7.55
N LEU A 134 -13.04 -9.94 7.01
CA LEU A 134 -13.91 -10.85 7.79
C LEU A 134 -13.10 -11.98 8.43
N LYS A 135 -12.21 -12.61 7.66
CA LYS A 135 -11.35 -13.70 8.16
C LYS A 135 -10.44 -13.26 9.30
N LYS A 136 -10.01 -11.99 9.31
CA LYS A 136 -9.20 -11.40 10.38
C LYS A 136 -10.04 -10.79 11.52
N GLY A 137 -11.36 -10.83 11.43
CA GLY A 137 -12.26 -10.30 12.46
C GLY A 137 -12.25 -8.78 12.58
N PHE A 138 -11.94 -8.08 11.48
CA PHE A 138 -12.07 -6.61 11.39
C PHE A 138 -13.54 -6.20 11.22
N LYS A 139 -14.40 -7.17 10.91
CA LYS A 139 -15.84 -7.06 10.69
C LYS A 139 -16.54 -8.32 11.19
#